data_AF-A0A849A7E2-F1
#
_entry.id   AF-A0A849A7E2-F1
#
_cell.length_a   1.000
_cell.length_b   1.000
_cell.length_c   1.000
_cell.angle_alpha   90.00
_cell.angle_beta   90.00
_cell.angle_gamma   90.00
#
_symmetry.space_group_name_H-M   'P 1'
#
loop_
_entity.id
_entity.type
_entity.pdbx_description
1 polymer ?
#
loop_
_entity_poly.entity_id
_entity_poly.type
_entity_poly.pdbx_seq_one_letter_code
_entity_poly.pdbx_strand_id
1 'polypeptide(L)'
;MVIARNPDPESTLPYLLWVPVDGGRVFRSKETWPRTKAVFCYPLERGDWPAEPDVLERVTLRSCVRRGAAIDLVADRGREARSQIVFTRARGRPMVFWQAPRTRKQARPDVRIPTARAAGLADLRITVDSRERYAYKFTGQQVSTQVAALPVGDYGLLLDGVLSAAVERKSVADLASSVLNGTLRFALGELAALPRGAVVIEDRYSAVFKLPFVKAGVLTEALAELQVRYPNVPMVFCETRTLAEEWTFRFLGACRVLLEQQAMLDADVPSGADASAGAAVDPPVATPSATAAAAATVPTATVRAWAQREGLDVAPTGRVSGEVRRAYLAAHPAGG
;
A
#
# COMPACT_ATOMS: atom_id res chain seq x y z
N MET A 1 11.82 -23.31 -7.25
CA MET A 1 13.10 -23.24 -6.52
C MET A 1 13.63 -24.64 -6.33
N VAL A 2 14.94 -24.83 -6.35
CA VAL A 2 15.56 -26.13 -6.12
C VAL A 2 16.46 -26.05 -4.90
N ILE A 3 16.38 -27.04 -4.01
CA ILE A 3 17.24 -27.19 -2.85
C ILE A 3 18.10 -28.44 -3.09
N ALA A 4 19.40 -28.29 -2.95
CA ALA A 4 20.37 -29.36 -3.15
C ALA A 4 21.33 -29.46 -1.95
N ARG A 5 22.05 -30.57 -1.83
CA ARG A 5 23.17 -30.69 -0.91
C ARG A 5 24.33 -29.85 -1.39
N ASN A 6 24.99 -29.13 -0.49
CA ASN A 6 26.25 -28.46 -0.79
C ASN A 6 27.35 -29.53 -0.92
N PRO A 7 28.07 -29.62 -2.06
CA PRO A 7 29.10 -30.63 -2.28
C PRO A 7 30.37 -30.40 -1.43
N ASP A 8 30.54 -29.21 -0.87
CA ASP A 8 31.67 -28.84 -0.01
C ASP A 8 31.49 -29.43 1.41
N PRO A 9 32.23 -30.49 1.78
CA PRO A 9 32.04 -31.20 3.06
C PRO A 9 32.52 -30.40 4.27
N GLU A 10 33.43 -29.43 4.07
CA GLU A 10 33.95 -28.56 5.12
C GLU A 10 33.01 -27.38 5.40
N SER A 11 31.98 -27.20 4.58
CA SER A 11 31.07 -26.07 4.71
C SER A 11 30.13 -26.23 5.90
N THR A 12 30.11 -25.22 6.76
CA THR A 12 29.11 -25.13 7.83
C THR A 12 27.69 -24.84 7.30
N LEU A 13 27.52 -24.57 5.99
CA LEU A 13 26.24 -24.35 5.30
C LEU A 13 25.97 -25.52 4.32
N PRO A 14 25.29 -26.58 4.75
CA PRO A 14 25.23 -27.86 4.03
C PRO A 14 24.23 -27.88 2.86
N TYR A 15 23.52 -26.78 2.59
CA TYR A 15 22.50 -26.74 1.54
C TYR A 15 22.77 -25.64 0.52
N LEU A 16 22.41 -25.93 -0.73
CA LEU A 16 22.37 -24.97 -1.84
C LEU A 16 20.92 -24.66 -2.21
N LEU A 17 20.65 -23.41 -2.56
CA LEU A 17 19.35 -22.94 -3.03
C LEU A 17 19.48 -22.29 -4.39
N TRP A 18 18.79 -22.85 -5.37
CA TRP A 18 18.57 -22.23 -6.68
C TRP A 18 17.23 -21.52 -6.71
N VAL A 19 17.28 -20.19 -6.78
CA VAL A 19 16.12 -19.32 -6.82
C VAL A 19 15.91 -18.81 -8.24
N PRO A 20 14.77 -19.10 -8.88
CA PRO A 20 14.53 -18.75 -10.28
C PRO A 20 14.07 -17.29 -10.42
N VAL A 21 14.95 -16.35 -10.07
CA VAL A 21 14.74 -14.90 -10.22
C VAL A 21 15.97 -14.28 -10.88
N ASP A 22 15.77 -13.24 -11.68
CA ASP A 22 16.84 -12.50 -12.35
C ASP A 22 17.86 -13.40 -13.10
N GLY A 23 17.37 -14.41 -13.83
CA GLY A 23 18.20 -15.37 -14.55
C GLY A 23 18.81 -16.49 -13.69
N GLY A 24 18.50 -16.53 -12.39
CA GLY A 24 19.01 -17.52 -11.44
C GLY A 24 19.88 -16.88 -10.36
N ARG A 25 19.58 -17.19 -9.10
CA ARG A 25 20.39 -16.83 -7.94
C ARG A 25 20.70 -18.06 -7.12
N VAL A 26 21.93 -18.14 -6.61
CA VAL A 26 22.44 -19.27 -5.84
C VAL A 26 22.80 -18.80 -4.43
N PHE A 27 22.43 -19.59 -3.45
CA PHE A 27 22.80 -19.35 -2.05
C PHE A 27 23.27 -20.64 -1.39
N ARG A 28 24.17 -20.54 -0.41
CA ARG A 28 24.38 -21.58 0.62
C ARG A 28 23.57 -21.23 1.87
N SER A 29 22.97 -22.22 2.53
CA SER A 29 22.23 -22.02 3.78
C SER A 29 22.47 -23.12 4.81
N LYS A 30 22.05 -22.86 6.05
CA LYS A 30 22.09 -23.84 7.14
C LYS A 30 20.90 -24.78 7.18
N GLU A 31 19.76 -24.37 6.59
CA GLU A 31 18.49 -25.09 6.64
C GLU A 31 17.82 -25.09 5.27
N THR A 32 17.04 -26.14 4.98
CA THR A 32 16.28 -26.29 3.73
C THR A 32 15.00 -25.44 3.70
N TRP A 33 14.55 -24.89 4.82
CA TRP A 33 13.48 -23.90 4.89
C TRP A 33 13.50 -23.16 6.24
N PRO A 34 13.21 -21.85 6.31
CA PRO A 34 13.17 -21.11 7.57
C PRO A 34 11.90 -21.46 8.35
N ARG A 35 12.04 -22.32 9.37
CA ARG A 35 10.90 -22.79 10.18
C ARG A 35 10.75 -22.05 11.51
N THR A 36 11.86 -21.92 12.24
CA THR A 36 11.87 -21.41 13.62
C THR A 36 12.55 -20.03 13.73
N LYS A 37 13.58 -19.77 12.94
CA LYS A 37 14.34 -18.50 12.89
C LYS A 37 14.75 -18.16 11.46
N ALA A 38 15.14 -16.90 11.24
CA ALA A 38 15.75 -16.52 9.97
C ALA A 38 17.06 -17.30 9.77
N VAL A 39 17.27 -17.79 8.55
CA VAL A 39 18.39 -18.61 8.15
C VAL A 39 19.36 -17.74 7.36
N PHE A 40 20.61 -17.65 7.82
CA PHE A 40 21.64 -16.96 7.05
C PHE A 40 21.85 -17.64 5.70
N CYS A 41 21.95 -16.82 4.65
CA CYS A 41 22.24 -17.25 3.29
C CYS A 41 23.52 -16.59 2.81
N TYR A 42 24.46 -17.38 2.32
CA TYR A 42 25.67 -16.88 1.68
C TYR A 42 25.44 -16.84 0.16
N PRO A 43 25.45 -15.66 -0.50
CA PRO A 43 25.23 -15.57 -1.93
C PRO A 43 26.43 -16.16 -2.70
N LEU A 44 26.14 -16.85 -3.80
CA LEU A 44 27.10 -17.43 -4.71
C LEU A 44 26.88 -16.90 -6.13
N GLU A 45 27.89 -17.07 -6.98
CA GLU A 45 27.74 -16.82 -8.40
C GLU A 45 26.87 -17.90 -9.04
N ARG A 46 26.26 -17.58 -10.19
CA ARG A 46 25.39 -18.52 -10.90
C ARG A 46 26.14 -19.79 -11.31
N GLY A 47 27.41 -19.65 -11.68
CA GLY A 47 28.30 -20.74 -12.08
C GLY A 47 28.65 -21.70 -10.95
N ASP A 48 28.44 -21.30 -9.69
CA ASP A 48 28.68 -22.17 -8.53
C ASP A 48 27.56 -23.21 -8.31
N TRP A 49 26.47 -23.14 -9.09
CA TRP A 49 25.48 -24.21 -9.09
C TRP A 49 26.04 -25.45 -9.81
N PRO A 50 26.08 -26.63 -9.16
CA PRO A 50 26.64 -27.83 -9.77
C PRO A 50 25.89 -28.23 -11.05
N ALA A 51 26.63 -28.75 -12.04
CA ALA A 51 26.04 -29.31 -13.26
C ALA A 51 25.11 -30.49 -12.93
N GLU A 52 25.52 -31.33 -11.98
CA GLU A 52 24.75 -32.47 -11.47
C GLU A 52 24.49 -32.28 -9.97
N PRO A 53 23.47 -31.50 -9.59
CA PRO A 53 23.18 -31.24 -8.18
C PRO A 53 22.53 -32.46 -7.51
N ASP A 54 22.98 -32.82 -6.31
CA ASP A 54 22.26 -33.74 -5.40
C ASP A 54 21.00 -33.03 -4.88
N VAL A 55 19.91 -33.12 -5.66
CA VAL A 55 18.65 -32.42 -5.37
C VAL A 55 17.89 -33.09 -4.23
N LEU A 56 17.70 -32.34 -3.15
CA LEU A 56 16.93 -32.76 -1.98
C LEU A 56 15.43 -32.43 -2.13
N GLU A 57 15.11 -31.27 -2.70
CA GLU A 57 13.72 -30.82 -2.84
C GLU A 57 13.56 -29.91 -4.07
N ARG A 58 12.52 -30.14 -4.86
CA ARG A 58 12.05 -29.20 -5.88
C ARG A 58 10.77 -28.54 -5.40
N VAL A 59 10.84 -27.25 -5.11
CA VAL A 59 9.71 -26.47 -4.61
C VAL A 59 9.03 -25.77 -5.78
N THR A 60 7.81 -26.20 -6.10
CA THR A 60 6.92 -25.49 -7.03
C THR A 60 6.58 -24.12 -6.45
N LEU A 61 6.82 -23.07 -7.22
CA LEU A 61 6.52 -21.69 -6.80
C LEU A 61 5.34 -21.15 -7.60
N ARG A 62 4.33 -20.64 -6.90
CA ARG A 62 3.28 -19.80 -7.50
C ARG A 62 3.80 -18.41 -7.84
N SER A 63 4.79 -17.92 -7.08
CA SER A 63 5.39 -16.61 -7.30
C SER A 63 6.83 -16.57 -6.78
N CYS A 64 7.71 -15.90 -7.53
CA CYS A 64 9.12 -15.69 -7.22
C CYS A 64 9.52 -14.32 -7.79
N VAL A 65 9.45 -13.27 -6.98
CA VAL A 65 9.58 -11.89 -7.48
C VAL A 65 10.57 -11.11 -6.63
N ARG A 66 11.49 -10.39 -7.29
CA ARG A 66 12.37 -9.45 -6.61
C ARG A 66 11.64 -8.12 -6.35
N ARG A 67 11.64 -7.67 -5.11
CA ARG A 67 11.09 -6.38 -4.66
C ARG A 67 12.13 -5.63 -3.84
N GLY A 68 12.85 -4.73 -4.50
CA GLY A 68 13.94 -3.98 -3.89
C GLY A 68 14.99 -4.90 -3.26
N ALA A 69 15.13 -4.80 -1.94
CA ALA A 69 16.10 -5.58 -1.17
C ALA A 69 15.61 -6.99 -0.79
N ALA A 70 14.44 -7.45 -1.25
CA ALA A 70 13.93 -8.79 -0.95
C ALA A 70 13.57 -9.57 -2.23
N ILE A 71 13.63 -10.89 -2.15
CA ILE A 71 13.00 -11.81 -3.09
C ILE A 71 11.85 -12.49 -2.35
N ASP A 72 10.63 -12.25 -2.80
CA ASP A 72 9.43 -12.91 -2.30
C ASP A 72 9.31 -14.29 -2.93
N LEU A 73 9.11 -15.31 -2.08
CA LEU A 73 8.91 -16.70 -2.49
C LEU A 73 7.53 -17.17 -1.98
N VAL A 74 6.66 -17.54 -2.92
CA VAL A 74 5.38 -18.17 -2.62
C VAL A 74 5.39 -19.58 -3.20
N ALA A 75 5.59 -20.57 -2.32
CA ALA A 75 5.51 -21.98 -2.66
C ALA A 75 4.05 -22.44 -2.82
N ASP A 76 3.84 -23.40 -3.72
CA ASP A 76 2.53 -24.01 -3.95
C ASP A 76 2.27 -25.16 -2.97
N ARG A 77 2.05 -24.81 -1.70
CA ARG A 77 1.77 -25.78 -0.61
C ARG A 77 1.00 -25.12 0.53
N GLY A 78 0.35 -25.93 1.37
CA GLY A 78 -0.49 -25.45 2.47
C GLY A 78 0.28 -24.97 3.72
N ARG A 79 1.45 -25.55 4.01
CA ARG A 79 2.36 -25.13 5.10
C ARG A 79 3.69 -24.68 4.52
N GLU A 80 4.40 -23.78 5.23
CA GLU A 80 5.69 -23.24 4.75
C GLU A 80 5.54 -22.60 3.35
N ALA A 81 4.40 -21.96 3.10
CA ALA A 81 3.99 -21.48 1.79
C ALA A 81 4.63 -20.14 1.39
N ARG A 82 5.07 -19.34 2.36
CA ARG A 82 5.55 -17.97 2.15
C ARG A 82 6.88 -17.78 2.85
N SER A 83 7.87 -17.26 2.14
CA SER A 83 9.15 -16.85 2.70
C SER A 83 9.75 -15.70 1.89
N GLN A 84 10.79 -15.06 2.44
CA GLN A 84 11.53 -14.00 1.78
C GLN A 84 13.02 -14.22 1.95
N ILE A 85 13.79 -13.99 0.87
CA ILE A 85 15.24 -13.85 0.93
C ILE A 85 15.54 -12.35 0.92
N VAL A 86 16.01 -11.83 2.05
CA VAL A 86 16.22 -10.40 2.27
C VAL A 86 17.71 -10.08 2.29
N PHE A 87 18.10 -9.17 1.42
CA PHE A 87 19.41 -8.53 1.37
C PHE A 87 19.39 -7.35 2.34
N THR A 88 20.35 -7.29 3.24
CA THR A 88 20.46 -6.23 4.25
C THR A 88 21.93 -5.89 4.52
N ARG A 89 22.19 -4.93 5.38
CA ARG A 89 23.52 -4.68 5.95
C ARG A 89 23.46 -4.84 7.46
N ALA A 90 24.43 -5.54 8.03
CA ALA A 90 24.65 -5.57 9.48
C ALA A 90 26.14 -5.42 9.77
N ARG A 91 26.48 -4.64 10.81
CA ARG A 91 27.88 -4.33 11.17
C ARG A 91 28.70 -3.82 9.97
N GLY A 92 28.09 -2.99 9.11
CA GLY A 92 28.72 -2.41 7.92
C GLY A 92 28.82 -3.32 6.69
N ARG A 93 28.53 -4.62 6.82
CA ARG A 93 28.71 -5.62 5.76
C ARG A 93 27.37 -6.06 5.14
N PRO A 94 27.32 -6.36 3.83
CA PRO A 94 26.14 -6.95 3.21
C PRO A 94 25.88 -8.36 3.79
N MET A 95 24.62 -8.67 4.05
CA MET A 95 24.15 -9.97 4.55
C MET A 95 22.85 -10.37 3.86
N VAL A 96 22.63 -11.68 3.73
CA VAL A 96 21.38 -12.22 3.17
C VAL A 96 20.75 -13.17 4.18
N PHE A 97 19.45 -13.01 4.41
CA PHE A 97 18.68 -13.86 5.31
C PHE A 97 17.44 -14.41 4.62
N TRP A 98 17.19 -15.70 4.79
CA TRP A 98 15.97 -16.35 4.39
C TRP A 98 15.04 -16.52 5.59
N GLN A 99 13.83 -15.98 5.50
CA GLN A 99 12.90 -15.90 6.63
C GLN A 99 11.47 -16.24 6.21
N ALA A 100 10.71 -16.88 7.11
CA ALA A 100 9.28 -17.10 6.97
C ALA A 100 8.49 -16.16 7.90
N PRO A 101 7.17 -15.95 7.67
CA PRO A 101 6.34 -15.08 8.51
C PRO A 101 6.40 -15.39 10.02
N ARG A 102 6.61 -16.66 10.39
CA ARG A 102 6.70 -17.14 11.78
C ARG A 102 8.10 -16.99 12.41
N THR A 103 9.14 -16.73 11.62
CA THR A 103 10.53 -16.66 12.10
C THR A 103 11.00 -15.23 12.35
N ARG A 104 10.13 -14.25 12.17
CA ARG A 104 10.38 -12.87 12.61
C ARG A 104 10.42 -12.90 14.13
N LYS A 105 11.63 -12.86 14.72
CA LYS A 105 11.79 -12.30 16.07
C LYS A 105 10.94 -11.03 16.09
N GLN A 106 10.06 -10.90 17.09
CA GLN A 106 9.25 -9.71 17.35
C GLN A 106 9.96 -8.46 16.82
N ALA A 107 9.25 -7.63 16.07
CA ALA A 107 9.71 -6.29 15.80
C ALA A 107 10.06 -5.66 17.15
N ARG A 108 11.35 -5.54 17.42
CA ARG A 108 11.89 -4.54 18.32
C ARG A 108 12.08 -3.35 17.38
N PRO A 109 11.24 -2.31 17.42
CA PRO A 109 11.49 -1.16 16.59
C PRO A 109 12.70 -0.42 17.18
N ASP A 110 13.89 -0.91 16.87
CA ASP A 110 15.13 -0.11 16.88
C ASP A 110 15.12 0.73 15.60
N VAL A 111 14.02 1.47 15.40
CA VAL A 111 13.75 2.21 14.17
C VAL A 111 14.32 3.59 14.37
N ARG A 112 15.45 3.84 13.72
CA ARG A 112 15.89 5.20 13.44
C ARG A 112 14.85 5.84 12.53
N ILE A 113 14.07 6.78 13.07
CA ILE A 113 13.09 7.54 12.30
C ILE A 113 13.85 8.32 11.21
N PRO A 114 13.58 8.09 9.92
CA PRO A 114 14.25 8.82 8.85
C PRO A 114 13.92 10.31 8.93
N THR A 115 14.95 11.16 8.82
CA THR A 115 14.82 12.63 8.77
C THR A 115 14.58 13.17 7.35
N ALA A 116 14.47 12.28 6.35
CA ALA A 116 14.21 12.65 4.96
C ALA A 116 12.81 13.27 4.82
N ARG A 117 12.67 14.28 3.95
CA ARG A 117 11.41 14.98 3.65
C ARG A 117 10.28 14.00 3.33
N ALA A 118 9.05 14.31 3.75
CA ALA A 118 7.88 13.57 3.29
C ALA A 118 7.73 13.78 1.77
N ALA A 119 7.81 12.70 0.99
CA ALA A 119 7.72 12.70 -0.46
C ALA A 119 8.65 13.71 -1.19
N GLY A 120 9.75 14.15 -0.55
CA GLY A 120 10.68 15.13 -1.12
C GLY A 120 10.24 16.60 -1.05
N LEU A 121 9.08 16.90 -0.46
CA LEU A 121 8.52 18.26 -0.36
C LEU A 121 9.46 19.23 0.37
N ALA A 122 9.72 20.40 -0.23
CA ALA A 122 10.51 21.46 0.38
C ALA A 122 9.79 22.11 1.58
N ASP A 123 8.48 22.34 1.44
CA ASP A 123 7.64 22.97 2.45
C ASP A 123 6.34 22.19 2.63
N LEU A 124 6.19 21.52 3.78
CA LEU A 124 4.92 20.98 4.25
C LEU A 124 4.42 21.88 5.39
N ARG A 125 3.15 22.29 5.33
CA ARG A 125 2.47 22.99 6.43
C ARG A 125 1.29 22.16 6.93
N ILE A 126 1.35 21.72 8.18
CA ILE A 126 0.28 20.97 8.84
C ILE A 126 -0.52 21.94 9.71
N THR A 127 -1.83 21.94 9.53
CA THR A 127 -2.75 22.64 10.44
C THR A 127 -3.08 21.70 11.59
N VAL A 128 -2.89 22.15 12.82
CA VAL A 128 -3.24 21.44 14.05
C VAL A 128 -4.55 22.03 14.58
N ASP A 129 -5.51 21.17 14.91
CA ASP A 129 -6.77 21.63 15.49
C ASP A 129 -6.53 22.38 16.79
N SER A 130 -7.23 23.50 16.98
CA SER A 130 -7.08 24.34 18.17
C SER A 130 -7.52 23.67 19.48
N ARG A 131 -8.29 22.57 19.41
CA ARG A 131 -8.76 21.80 20.57
C ARG A 131 -7.83 20.64 20.92
N GLU A 132 -6.82 20.35 20.10
CA GLU A 132 -5.83 19.31 20.38
C GLU A 132 -4.81 19.80 21.43
N ARG A 133 -5.10 19.48 22.70
CA ARG A 133 -4.30 19.90 23.87
C ARG A 133 -2.89 19.30 23.87
N TYR A 134 -2.71 18.12 23.29
CA TYR A 134 -1.45 17.41 23.29
C TYR A 134 -1.01 17.14 21.86
N ALA A 135 -0.85 18.23 21.10
CA ALA A 135 -0.41 18.21 19.72
C ALA A 135 0.96 17.54 19.53
N TYR A 136 1.12 16.88 18.39
CA TYR A 136 2.42 16.46 17.89
C TYR A 136 3.33 17.67 17.66
N LYS A 137 4.61 17.49 17.99
CA LYS A 137 5.59 18.57 17.88
C LYS A 137 6.33 18.56 16.54
N PHE A 138 6.34 17.43 15.85
CA PHE A 138 7.06 17.18 14.61
C PHE A 138 8.54 17.57 14.66
N THR A 139 9.17 17.49 15.84
CA THR A 139 10.48 18.09 16.15
C THR A 139 11.64 17.51 15.34
N GLY A 140 11.47 16.33 14.75
CA GLY A 140 12.47 15.69 13.87
C GLY A 140 12.19 15.85 12.36
N GLN A 141 11.13 16.56 11.99
CA GLN A 141 10.65 16.61 10.61
C GLN A 141 10.74 18.02 10.00
N GLN A 142 10.90 18.05 8.69
CA GLN A 142 10.97 19.29 7.90
C GLN A 142 9.55 19.75 7.58
N VAL A 143 8.85 20.29 8.58
CA VAL A 143 7.45 20.70 8.50
C VAL A 143 7.21 21.95 9.35
N SER A 144 6.35 22.84 8.85
CA SER A 144 5.80 23.94 9.64
C SER A 144 4.43 23.57 10.16
N THR A 145 4.08 24.04 11.36
CA THR A 145 2.73 23.88 11.91
C THR A 145 2.04 25.23 12.05
N GLN A 146 0.73 25.22 11.89
CA GLN A 146 -0.13 26.35 12.23
C GLN A 146 -1.32 25.82 13.04
N VAL A 147 -1.90 26.65 13.90
CA VAL A 147 -3.06 26.28 14.70
C VAL A 147 -4.30 26.96 14.14
N ALA A 148 -5.35 26.18 13.88
CA ALA A 148 -6.66 26.68 13.48
C ALA A 148 -7.76 25.70 13.91
N ALA A 149 -9.00 26.15 14.00
CA ALA A 149 -10.12 25.22 14.19
C ALA A 149 -10.34 24.42 12.89
N LEU A 150 -10.22 23.11 12.97
CA LEU A 150 -10.58 22.19 11.91
C LEU A 150 -12.05 21.78 12.08
N PRO A 151 -12.79 21.57 10.98
CA PRO A 151 -14.13 21.00 11.02
C PRO A 151 -14.11 19.51 11.43
N VAL A 152 -13.06 18.77 11.04
CA VAL A 152 -12.85 17.36 11.40
C VAL A 152 -11.35 17.04 11.43
N GLY A 153 -10.96 16.10 12.29
CA GLY A 153 -9.57 15.68 12.46
C GLY A 153 -8.78 16.60 13.40
N ASP A 154 -7.69 16.07 13.93
CA ASP A 154 -6.76 16.79 14.81
C ASP A 154 -5.61 17.44 14.02
N TYR A 155 -5.31 16.90 12.83
CA TYR A 155 -4.27 17.40 11.93
C TYR A 155 -4.81 17.44 10.51
N GLY A 156 -4.51 18.49 9.75
CA GLY A 156 -5.03 18.64 8.39
C GLY A 156 -4.16 19.44 7.43
N LEU A 157 -4.48 19.32 6.15
CA LEU A 157 -3.94 20.13 5.07
C LEU A 157 -5.03 21.05 4.53
N LEU A 158 -4.76 22.35 4.63
CA LEU A 158 -5.56 23.38 3.99
C LEU A 158 -4.90 23.73 2.65
N LEU A 159 -5.64 23.52 1.56
CA LEU A 159 -5.27 23.97 0.22
C LEU A 159 -6.24 25.08 -0.16
N ASP A 160 -5.72 26.28 -0.43
CA ASP A 160 -6.52 27.48 -0.72
C ASP A 160 -7.61 27.75 0.34
N GLY A 161 -7.29 27.46 1.61
CA GLY A 161 -8.21 27.61 2.75
C GLY A 161 -9.22 26.46 2.94
N VAL A 162 -9.23 25.47 2.04
CA VAL A 162 -10.14 24.31 2.10
C VAL A 162 -9.43 23.09 2.67
N LEU A 163 -10.07 22.45 3.67
CA LEU A 163 -9.56 21.20 4.23
C LEU A 163 -9.66 20.08 3.19
N SER A 164 -8.50 19.63 2.70
CA SER A 164 -8.40 18.62 1.63
C SER A 164 -7.90 17.28 2.14
N ALA A 165 -7.22 17.26 3.29
CA ALA A 165 -6.84 16.03 3.98
C ALA A 165 -6.87 16.22 5.49
N ALA A 166 -7.25 15.18 6.24
CA ALA A 166 -7.25 15.22 7.69
C ALA A 166 -6.89 13.87 8.33
N VAL A 167 -6.32 13.93 9.53
CA VAL A 167 -6.00 12.80 10.39
C VAL A 167 -6.61 13.05 11.75
N GLU A 168 -7.47 12.13 12.18
CA GLU A 168 -7.98 12.02 13.54
C GLU A 168 -7.04 11.17 14.38
N ARG A 169 -6.63 11.66 15.54
CA ARG A 169 -5.71 10.99 16.46
C ARG A 169 -6.49 10.39 17.63
N LYS A 170 -6.28 9.10 17.90
CA LYS A 170 -6.93 8.39 19.01
C LYS A 170 -5.95 7.58 19.85
N SER A 171 -6.09 7.66 21.18
CA SER A 171 -5.59 6.60 22.06
C SER A 171 -6.48 5.37 21.96
N VAL A 172 -6.03 4.19 22.42
CA VAL A 172 -6.90 2.99 22.46
C VAL A 172 -8.07 3.16 23.42
N ALA A 173 -7.88 3.88 24.54
CA ALA A 173 -8.95 4.16 25.48
C ALA A 173 -10.03 5.05 24.83
N ASP A 174 -9.62 6.12 24.14
CA ASP A 174 -10.54 7.03 23.44
C ASP A 174 -11.18 6.36 22.23
N LEU A 175 -10.46 5.50 21.52
CA LEU A 175 -11.00 4.67 20.46
C LEU A 175 -12.12 3.78 21.00
N ALA A 176 -11.88 3.05 22.08
CA ALA A 176 -12.90 2.18 22.67
C ALA A 176 -14.12 2.96 23.12
N SER A 177 -13.91 4.09 23.81
CA SER A 177 -15.00 4.97 24.25
C SER A 177 -15.83 5.47 23.06
N SER A 178 -15.17 6.01 22.03
CA SER A 178 -15.82 6.60 20.86
C SER A 178 -16.52 5.58 19.95
N VAL A 179 -16.03 4.34 19.88
CA VAL A 179 -16.72 3.25 19.21
C VAL A 179 -18.00 2.88 19.97
N LEU A 180 -17.90 2.67 21.28
CA LEU A 180 -19.01 2.18 22.09
C LEU A 180 -20.13 3.22 22.25
N ASN A 181 -19.79 4.50 22.34
CA ASN A 181 -20.78 5.58 22.37
C ASN A 181 -21.20 6.06 20.97
N GLY A 182 -20.66 5.45 19.90
CA GLY A 182 -21.02 5.72 18.50
C GLY A 182 -20.48 7.03 17.92
N THR A 183 -19.78 7.86 18.69
CA THR A 183 -19.26 9.15 18.21
C THR A 183 -18.20 9.01 17.11
N LEU A 184 -17.42 7.91 17.13
CA LEU A 184 -16.43 7.64 16.07
C LEU A 184 -17.08 7.49 14.69
N ARG A 185 -18.31 6.98 14.62
CA ARG A 185 -19.02 6.80 13.35
C ARG A 185 -19.27 8.13 12.63
N PHE A 186 -19.58 9.18 13.39
CA PHE A 186 -19.80 10.52 12.83
C PHE A 186 -18.49 11.11 12.32
N ALA A 187 -17.43 11.04 13.13
CA ALA A 187 -16.10 11.49 12.72
C ALA A 187 -15.61 10.76 11.45
N LEU A 188 -15.80 9.43 11.37
CA LEU A 188 -15.48 8.65 10.17
C LEU A 188 -16.30 9.07 8.94
N GLY A 189 -17.57 9.42 9.12
CA GLY A 189 -18.41 9.95 8.04
C GLY A 189 -17.88 11.27 7.48
N GLU A 190 -17.48 12.19 8.35
CA GLU A 190 -16.89 13.47 7.96
C GLU A 190 -15.51 13.29 7.31
N LEU A 191 -14.65 12.44 7.88
CA LEU A 191 -13.35 12.09 7.28
C LEU A 191 -13.52 11.42 5.91
N ALA A 192 -14.53 10.57 5.73
CA ALA A 192 -14.81 9.88 4.47
C ALA A 192 -15.29 10.84 3.36
N ALA A 193 -15.79 12.02 3.72
CA ALA A 193 -16.19 13.06 2.77
C ALA A 193 -15.00 13.90 2.26
N LEU A 194 -13.86 13.85 2.96
CA LEU A 194 -12.63 14.50 2.50
C LEU A 194 -11.98 13.69 1.37
N PRO A 195 -11.22 14.35 0.46
CA PRO A 195 -10.39 13.65 -0.51
C PRO A 195 -9.48 12.60 0.14
N ARG A 196 -8.93 12.92 1.33
CA ARG A 196 -8.07 12.04 2.12
C ARG A 196 -8.31 12.19 3.64
N GLY A 197 -9.11 11.31 4.23
CA GLY A 197 -9.27 11.20 5.67
C GLY A 197 -8.56 9.97 6.24
N ALA A 198 -8.08 10.02 7.48
CA ALA A 198 -7.56 8.85 8.18
C ALA A 198 -7.74 8.94 9.70
N VAL A 199 -7.66 7.79 10.37
CA VAL A 199 -7.53 7.70 11.84
C VAL A 199 -6.19 7.07 12.18
N VAL A 200 -5.40 7.74 13.02
CA VAL A 200 -4.17 7.20 13.60
C VAL A 200 -4.41 6.80 15.05
N ILE A 201 -4.00 5.59 15.42
CA ILE A 201 -4.20 5.02 16.75
C ILE A 201 -2.84 4.81 17.43
N GLU A 202 -2.68 5.40 18.62
CA GLU A 202 -1.44 5.39 19.40
C GLU A 202 -1.21 4.13 20.23
N ASP A 203 -1.40 2.95 19.64
CA ASP A 203 -0.99 1.67 20.22
C ASP A 203 -1.01 0.59 19.13
N ARG A 204 -0.74 -0.65 19.52
CA ARG A 204 -0.91 -1.85 18.70
C ARG A 204 -2.35 -2.32 18.76
N TYR A 205 -2.80 -2.98 17.70
CA TYR A 205 -4.13 -3.63 17.69
C TYR A 205 -4.31 -4.62 18.86
N SER A 206 -3.24 -5.27 19.33
CA SER A 206 -3.30 -6.18 20.48
C SER A 206 -3.70 -5.49 21.79
N ALA A 207 -3.58 -4.16 21.91
CA ALA A 207 -4.04 -3.42 23.08
C ALA A 207 -5.57 -3.36 23.18
N VAL A 208 -6.29 -3.48 22.06
CA VAL A 208 -7.77 -3.55 22.03
C VAL A 208 -8.29 -4.72 22.87
N PHE A 209 -7.55 -5.83 22.92
CA PHE A 209 -7.90 -7.03 23.68
C PHE A 209 -7.54 -6.96 25.17
N LYS A 210 -6.84 -5.90 25.60
CA LYS A 210 -6.30 -5.76 26.96
C LYS A 210 -7.06 -4.73 27.80
N LEU A 211 -8.14 -4.17 27.26
CA LEU A 211 -8.95 -3.18 27.97
C LEU A 211 -9.73 -3.84 29.13
N PRO A 212 -9.64 -3.31 30.36
CA PRO A 212 -10.20 -3.97 31.54
C PRO A 212 -11.73 -3.99 31.58
N PHE A 213 -12.39 -2.98 30.99
CA PHE A 213 -13.83 -2.75 31.13
C PHE A 213 -14.62 -2.94 29.83
N VAL A 214 -13.97 -3.42 28.77
CA VAL A 214 -14.60 -3.58 27.46
C VAL A 214 -14.43 -5.03 27.00
N LYS A 215 -15.54 -5.69 26.68
CA LYS A 215 -15.50 -7.02 26.07
C LYS A 215 -14.82 -6.92 24.71
N ALA A 216 -13.67 -7.59 24.55
CA ALA A 216 -12.86 -7.51 23.35
C ALA A 216 -13.68 -7.83 22.08
N GLY A 217 -14.50 -8.88 22.10
CA GLY A 217 -15.34 -9.27 20.96
C GLY A 217 -16.22 -8.14 20.44
N VAL A 218 -16.95 -7.47 21.34
CA VAL A 218 -17.84 -6.34 20.99
C VAL A 218 -17.05 -5.20 20.33
N LEU A 219 -15.92 -4.81 20.92
CA LEU A 219 -15.11 -3.73 20.37
C LEU A 219 -14.47 -4.10 19.04
N THR A 220 -13.96 -5.34 18.90
CA THR A 220 -13.35 -5.79 17.64
C THR A 220 -14.35 -5.93 16.51
N GLU A 221 -15.58 -6.36 16.82
CA GLU A 221 -16.66 -6.47 15.84
C GLU A 221 -17.13 -5.08 15.39
N ALA A 222 -17.35 -4.16 16.33
CA ALA A 222 -17.71 -2.78 16.00
C ALA A 222 -16.60 -2.06 15.20
N LEU A 223 -15.33 -2.26 15.56
CA LEU A 223 -14.19 -1.73 14.78
C LEU A 223 -14.15 -2.30 13.37
N ALA A 224 -14.42 -3.59 13.20
CA ALA A 224 -14.49 -4.22 11.88
C ALA A 224 -15.66 -3.67 11.06
N GLU A 225 -16.83 -3.50 11.66
CA GLU A 225 -17.99 -2.89 11.00
C GLU A 225 -17.67 -1.48 10.50
N LEU A 226 -17.03 -0.66 11.32
CA LEU A 226 -16.63 0.71 10.94
C LEU A 226 -15.66 0.70 9.75
N GLN A 227 -14.66 -0.18 9.74
CA GLN A 227 -13.72 -0.26 8.61
C GLN A 227 -14.37 -0.76 7.32
N VAL A 228 -15.33 -1.69 7.41
CA VAL A 228 -16.11 -2.14 6.24
C VAL A 228 -17.04 -1.04 5.73
N ARG A 229 -17.63 -0.27 6.65
CA ARG A 229 -18.56 0.83 6.34
C ARG A 229 -17.85 2.04 5.73
N TYR A 230 -16.63 2.34 6.18
CA TYR A 230 -15.81 3.47 5.71
C TYR A 230 -14.47 2.99 5.13
N PRO A 231 -14.50 2.23 4.01
CA PRO A 231 -13.31 1.57 3.47
C PRO A 231 -12.25 2.56 2.94
N ASN A 232 -12.64 3.81 2.71
CA ASN A 232 -11.75 4.88 2.26
C ASN A 232 -11.06 5.65 3.40
N VAL A 233 -11.40 5.37 4.67
CA VAL A 233 -10.77 6.00 5.84
C VAL A 233 -9.91 4.95 6.56
N PRO A 234 -8.60 4.87 6.27
CA PRO A 234 -7.72 3.92 6.96
C PRO A 234 -7.65 4.21 8.46
N MET A 235 -7.70 3.14 9.26
CA MET A 235 -7.50 3.17 10.71
C MET A 235 -6.18 2.46 11.04
N VAL A 236 -5.13 3.21 11.36
CA VAL A 236 -3.76 2.67 11.47
C VAL A 236 -3.27 2.63 12.92
N PHE A 237 -2.95 1.44 13.41
CA PHE A 237 -2.35 1.21 14.73
C PHE A 237 -0.84 1.38 14.65
N CYS A 238 -0.31 2.41 15.30
CA CYS A 238 1.08 2.84 15.16
C CYS A 238 1.99 2.45 16.32
N GLU A 239 1.52 1.67 17.29
CA GLU A 239 2.27 1.20 18.48
C GLU A 239 2.68 2.28 19.49
N THR A 240 3.28 3.38 19.06
CA THR A 240 3.69 4.47 19.95
C THR A 240 3.23 5.82 19.41
N ARG A 241 3.12 6.79 20.32
CA ARG A 241 2.88 8.20 19.98
C ARG A 241 3.88 8.73 18.94
N THR A 242 5.16 8.42 19.09
CA THR A 242 6.22 8.89 18.17
C THR A 242 6.06 8.29 16.77
N LEU A 243 5.65 7.02 16.67
CA LEU A 243 5.39 6.38 15.38
C LEU A 243 4.08 6.88 14.76
N ALA A 244 3.08 7.22 15.57
CA ALA A 244 1.84 7.85 15.11
C ALA A 244 2.09 9.26 14.57
N GLU A 245 2.95 10.04 15.24
CA GLU A 245 3.44 11.34 14.77
C GLU A 245 4.17 11.22 13.43
N GLU A 246 5.11 10.28 13.32
CA GLU A 246 5.83 10.01 12.06
C GLU A 246 4.88 9.58 10.94
N TRP A 247 3.94 8.67 11.24
CA TRP A 247 2.97 8.21 10.26
C TRP A 247 2.08 9.37 9.78
N THR A 248 1.61 10.22 10.68
CA THR A 248 0.80 11.41 10.38
C THR A 248 1.54 12.37 9.46
N PHE A 249 2.81 12.65 9.77
CA PHE A 249 3.68 13.48 8.93
C PHE A 249 3.81 12.91 7.50
N ARG A 250 4.08 11.61 7.37
CA ARG A 250 4.26 10.95 6.07
C ARG A 250 2.95 10.86 5.29
N PHE A 251 1.85 10.51 5.96
CA PHE A 251 0.53 10.42 5.35
C PHE A 251 0.10 11.77 4.78
N LEU A 252 0.18 12.84 5.58
CA LEU A 252 -0.16 14.18 5.11
C LEU A 252 0.79 14.64 4.00
N GLY A 253 2.09 14.42 4.11
CA GLY A 253 3.01 14.76 3.02
C GLY A 253 2.71 14.02 1.71
N ALA A 254 2.32 12.74 1.77
CA ALA A 254 1.89 12.00 0.59
C ALA A 254 0.55 12.52 0.03
N CYS A 255 -0.39 12.89 0.91
CA CYS A 255 -1.65 13.52 0.49
C CYS A 255 -1.39 14.85 -0.24
N ARG A 256 -0.46 15.66 0.24
CA ARG A 256 -0.10 16.93 -0.40
C ARG A 256 0.37 16.73 -1.84
N VAL A 257 1.34 15.84 -2.06
CA VAL A 257 1.86 15.55 -3.42
C VAL A 257 0.75 15.05 -4.35
N LEU A 258 -0.07 14.11 -3.88
CA LEU A 258 -1.15 13.57 -4.70
C LEU A 258 -2.18 14.65 -5.06
N LEU A 259 -2.56 15.50 -4.10
CA LEU A 259 -3.53 16.58 -4.33
C LEU A 259 -2.97 17.67 -5.26
N GLU A 260 -1.66 17.98 -5.18
CA GLU A 260 -1.00 18.87 -6.15
C GLU A 260 -1.03 18.28 -7.56
N GLN A 261 -0.71 16.99 -7.71
CA GLN A 261 -0.75 16.31 -9.00
C GLN A 261 -2.16 16.29 -9.58
N GLN A 262 -3.18 16.02 -8.75
CA GLN A 262 -4.56 16.05 -9.17
C GLN A 262 -4.99 17.45 -9.62
N ALA A 263 -4.64 18.50 -8.86
CA ALA A 263 -4.94 19.88 -9.24
C ALA A 263 -4.26 20.30 -10.55
N MET A 264 -3.01 19.86 -10.79
CA MET A 264 -2.33 20.10 -12.08
C MET A 264 -3.02 19.40 -13.24
N LEU A 265 -3.42 18.13 -13.06
CA LEU A 265 -4.14 17.37 -14.09
C LEU A 265 -5.52 17.98 -14.38
N ASP A 266 -6.23 18.46 -13.36
CA ASP A 266 -7.54 19.10 -13.51
C ASP A 266 -7.43 20.50 -14.15
N ALA A 267 -6.29 21.20 -13.98
CA ALA A 267 -6.01 22.48 -14.61
C ALA A 267 -5.59 22.35 -16.09
N ASP A 268 -4.93 21.25 -16.46
CA ASP A 268 -4.48 20.95 -17.83
C ASP A 268 -5.59 20.37 -18.73
N VAL A 269 -6.78 20.08 -18.18
CA VAL A 269 -7.98 19.80 -18.98
C VAL A 269 -8.66 21.14 -19.26
N PRO A 270 -8.64 21.65 -20.51
CA PRO A 270 -9.38 22.87 -20.84
C PRO A 270 -10.85 22.61 -20.52
N SER A 271 -11.47 23.48 -19.71
CA SER A 271 -12.93 23.53 -19.59
C SER A 271 -13.51 24.10 -20.88
N GLY A 272 -13.40 23.33 -21.97
CA GLY A 272 -13.95 23.63 -23.27
C GLY A 272 -15.46 23.39 -23.26
N ALA A 273 -16.22 24.34 -22.73
CA ALA A 273 -17.29 24.87 -23.57
C ALA A 273 -16.60 25.46 -24.81
N ASP A 274 -16.99 24.98 -25.98
CA ASP A 274 -16.48 25.33 -27.31
C ASP A 274 -15.11 24.73 -27.70
N ALA A 275 -15.15 23.60 -28.41
CA ALA A 275 -14.03 23.10 -29.21
C ALA A 275 -14.53 22.60 -30.58
N SER A 276 -14.89 23.56 -31.43
CA SER A 276 -14.78 23.41 -32.88
C SER A 276 -13.34 23.74 -33.32
N ALA A 277 -12.87 23.02 -34.33
CA ALA A 277 -11.63 23.20 -35.11
C ALA A 277 -10.48 22.26 -34.74
N GLY A 278 -10.13 21.43 -35.72
CA GLY A 278 -9.07 20.45 -35.63
C GLY A 278 -7.68 21.05 -35.84
N ALA A 279 -6.70 20.36 -35.31
CA ALA A 279 -5.34 20.35 -35.81
C ALA A 279 -4.78 18.96 -35.53
N ALA A 280 -4.55 18.20 -36.61
CA ALA A 280 -3.81 16.96 -36.55
C ALA A 280 -2.36 17.28 -36.18
N VAL A 281 -1.87 16.64 -35.12
CA VAL A 281 -0.43 16.59 -34.81
C VAL A 281 -0.09 15.11 -34.65
N ASP A 282 0.70 14.60 -35.60
CA ASP A 282 1.22 13.23 -35.53
C ASP A 282 2.16 13.08 -34.33
N PRO A 283 1.98 12.06 -33.47
CA PRO A 283 2.91 11.79 -32.38
C PRO A 283 4.16 11.06 -32.89
N PRO A 284 5.36 11.36 -32.35
CA PRO A 284 6.57 10.64 -32.71
C PRO A 284 6.57 9.24 -32.08
N VAL A 285 7.04 8.29 -32.87
CA VAL A 285 7.17 6.87 -32.55
C VAL A 285 8.16 6.64 -31.40
N ALA A 286 7.70 5.96 -30.35
CA ALA A 286 8.53 5.10 -29.51
C ALA A 286 7.68 3.99 -28.86
N THR A 287 8.07 2.75 -29.12
CA THR A 287 7.63 1.51 -28.46
C THR A 287 8.86 0.88 -27.77
N PRO A 288 8.76 -0.16 -26.91
CA PRO A 288 7.56 -0.76 -26.27
C PRO A 288 7.71 -1.11 -24.76
N SER A 289 6.62 -1.64 -24.19
CA SER A 289 6.53 -2.61 -23.05
C SER A 289 6.24 -2.01 -21.66
N ALA A 290 5.33 -2.51 -20.80
CA ALA A 290 4.58 -3.76 -20.75
C ALA A 290 3.26 -3.59 -19.95
N THR A 291 2.32 -4.46 -20.27
CA THR A 291 0.88 -4.50 -19.97
C THR A 291 0.50 -4.93 -18.55
N ALA A 292 -0.54 -4.33 -17.97
CA ALA A 292 -1.51 -5.00 -17.09
C ALA A 292 -2.86 -4.25 -17.03
N ALA A 293 -3.75 -4.65 -17.94
CA ALA A 293 -5.21 -4.58 -17.96
C ALA A 293 -5.94 -3.64 -16.96
N ALA A 294 -6.37 -2.47 -17.46
CA ALA A 294 -7.62 -1.86 -17.06
C ALA A 294 -8.58 -1.99 -18.26
N ALA A 295 -9.69 -2.71 -18.10
CA ALA A 295 -10.74 -2.74 -19.10
C ALA A 295 -11.25 -1.31 -19.28
N ALA A 296 -10.96 -0.72 -20.44
CA ALA A 296 -11.45 0.60 -20.81
C ALA A 296 -12.99 0.56 -20.80
N THR A 297 -13.61 1.20 -19.82
CA THR A 297 -15.05 1.41 -19.80
C THR A 297 -15.40 2.31 -20.98
N VAL A 298 -16.14 1.77 -21.96
CA VAL A 298 -16.61 2.54 -23.12
C VAL A 298 -17.39 3.76 -22.60
N PRO A 299 -17.00 4.99 -23.00
CA PRO A 299 -17.69 6.20 -22.62
C PRO A 299 -19.18 6.13 -22.94
N THR A 300 -20.03 6.60 -22.02
CA THR A 300 -21.50 6.58 -22.16
C THR A 300 -21.96 7.29 -23.44
N ALA A 301 -21.23 8.31 -23.88
CA ALA A 301 -21.49 9.04 -25.12
C ALA A 301 -21.35 8.13 -26.36
N THR A 302 -20.33 7.27 -26.41
CA THR A 302 -20.12 6.32 -27.52
C THR A 302 -21.24 5.29 -27.59
N VAL A 303 -21.64 4.75 -26.44
CA VAL A 303 -22.77 3.80 -26.35
C VAL A 303 -24.08 4.47 -26.80
N ARG A 304 -24.31 5.73 -26.40
CA ARG A 304 -25.52 6.49 -26.77
C ARG A 304 -25.54 6.82 -28.27
N ALA A 305 -24.44 7.27 -28.83
CA ALA A 305 -24.34 7.58 -30.26
C ALA A 305 -24.55 6.34 -31.13
N TRP A 306 -24.00 5.18 -30.71
CA TRP A 306 -24.28 3.91 -31.37
C TRP A 306 -25.76 3.53 -31.26
N ALA A 307 -26.35 3.59 -30.07
CA ALA A 307 -27.76 3.26 -29.86
C ALA A 307 -28.70 4.12 -30.72
N GLN A 308 -28.42 5.42 -30.87
CA GLN A 308 -29.18 6.31 -31.75
C GLN A 308 -29.07 5.93 -33.23
N ARG A 309 -27.89 5.49 -33.69
CA ARG A 309 -27.71 5.03 -35.08
C ARG A 309 -28.44 3.72 -35.37
N GLU A 310 -28.47 2.80 -34.40
CA GLU A 310 -29.15 1.51 -34.52
C GLU A 310 -30.67 1.61 -34.24
N GLY A 311 -31.20 2.80 -33.95
CA GLY A 311 -32.62 3.02 -33.66
C GLY A 311 -33.08 2.46 -32.30
N LEU A 312 -32.16 2.26 -31.34
CA LEU A 312 -32.49 1.83 -29.98
C LEU A 312 -32.98 3.00 -29.13
N ASP A 313 -34.04 2.78 -28.35
CA ASP A 313 -34.57 3.79 -27.42
C ASP A 313 -33.55 4.09 -26.30
N VAL A 314 -33.06 5.33 -26.27
CA VAL A 314 -32.07 5.80 -25.29
C VAL A 314 -32.31 7.26 -24.94
N ALA A 315 -32.33 7.56 -23.64
CA ALA A 315 -32.52 8.93 -23.17
C ALA A 315 -31.38 9.87 -23.67
N PRO A 316 -31.71 11.12 -24.06
CA PRO A 316 -30.74 12.08 -24.59
C PRO A 316 -29.67 12.47 -23.56
N THR A 317 -30.00 12.38 -22.27
CA THR A 317 -29.11 12.66 -21.14
C THR A 317 -29.25 11.59 -20.06
N GLY A 318 -28.36 11.59 -19.06
CA GLY A 318 -28.40 10.66 -17.94
C GLY A 318 -27.73 9.30 -18.20
N ARG A 319 -28.07 8.30 -17.39
CA ARG A 319 -27.42 6.96 -17.41
C ARG A 319 -28.01 6.10 -18.54
N VAL A 320 -27.16 5.56 -19.41
CA VAL A 320 -27.58 4.55 -20.41
C VAL A 320 -27.93 3.24 -19.71
N SER A 321 -29.06 2.63 -20.10
CA SER A 321 -29.55 1.39 -19.50
C SER A 321 -28.55 0.24 -19.67
N GLY A 322 -28.61 -0.74 -18.75
CA GLY A 322 -27.76 -1.93 -18.80
C GLY A 322 -28.01 -2.82 -20.03
N GLU A 323 -29.19 -2.70 -20.63
CA GLU A 323 -29.55 -3.41 -21.85
C GLU A 323 -28.84 -2.83 -23.08
N VAL A 324 -28.90 -1.52 -23.27
CA VAL A 324 -28.21 -0.82 -24.38
C VAL A 324 -26.69 -1.00 -24.28
N ARG A 325 -26.12 -1.01 -23.07
CA ARG A 325 -24.68 -1.31 -22.88
C ARG A 325 -24.29 -2.73 -23.26
N ARG A 326 -25.15 -3.73 -22.97
CA ARG A 326 -24.90 -5.13 -23.37
C ARG A 326 -24.99 -5.30 -24.88
N ALA A 327 -25.98 -4.68 -25.51
CA ALA A 327 -26.13 -4.69 -26.96
C ALA A 327 -24.91 -4.06 -27.66
N TYR A 328 -24.39 -2.95 -27.12
CA TYR A 328 -23.18 -2.31 -27.63
C TYR A 328 -21.95 -3.24 -27.58
N LEU A 329 -21.73 -3.91 -26.45
CA LEU A 329 -20.60 -4.83 -26.27
C LEU A 329 -20.72 -6.08 -27.14
N ALA A 330 -21.94 -6.55 -27.41
CA ALA A 330 -22.18 -7.66 -28.34
C ALA A 330 -21.90 -7.28 -29.81
N ALA A 331 -22.21 -6.04 -30.20
CA ALA A 331 -21.92 -5.51 -31.54
C ALA A 331 -20.44 -5.13 -31.74
N HIS A 332 -19.69 -4.90 -30.65
CA HIS A 332 -18.28 -4.52 -30.67
C HIS A 332 -17.46 -5.43 -29.75
N PRO A 333 -17.35 -6.74 -30.08
CA PRO A 333 -16.43 -7.61 -29.35
C PRO A 333 -15.02 -7.02 -29.46
N ALA A 334 -14.34 -6.87 -28.32
CA ALA A 334 -12.93 -6.48 -28.31
C ALA A 334 -12.16 -7.50 -29.18
N GLY A 335 -11.59 -7.01 -30.28
CA GLY A 335 -11.13 -7.84 -31.39
C GLY A 335 -10.21 -9.00 -30.97
N GLY A 336 -10.42 -10.13 -31.65
CA GLY A 336 -9.34 -11.08 -31.93
C GLY A 336 -8.41 -10.58 -33.03
#